data_AF-A0A061R1A3-F1
#
_entry.id   AF-A0A061R1A3-F1
#
_cell.length_a   1.000
_cell.length_b   1.000
_cell.length_c   1.000
_cell.angle_alpha   90.00
_cell.angle_beta   90.00
_cell.angle_gamma   90.00
#
_symmetry.space_group_name_H-M   'P 1'
#
loop_
_entity.id
_entity.type
_entity.pdbx_description
1 polymer ?
#
loop_
_entity_poly.entity_id
_entity_poly.type
_entity_poly.pdbx_seq_one_letter_code
_entity_poly.pdbx_strand_id
1 'polypeptide(L)'
;MDCAIASEFQAICRDAHGVTLAPGTRAWNRLLIESEKVKRTLSTIAETFTVLECVGDDERDIKLTMSQARFEELCADQRRELCSLVEAALSEAGVAPEAVSTVELVGGATRVPWVRKAAAGAFGGDTAILSNMVDSSSCFALGAAFMGEAAELEAALADGFKDPAAVQKLREGIERVVQLPPAASALSEDVLEAAGWTAADVGAAAEREREMQDKDAHIAATAEARNALESYVLKMRGAVS
;
A
#
# COMPACT_ATOMS: atom_id res chain seq x y z
N MET A 1 -0.70 -12.33 -2.51
CA MET A 1 -2.09 -12.70 -2.89
C MET A 1 -2.29 -12.60 -4.40
N ASP A 2 -2.08 -11.43 -5.02
CA ASP A 2 -2.26 -11.26 -6.48
C ASP A 2 -1.40 -12.24 -7.30
N CYS A 3 -0.13 -12.38 -6.92
CA CYS A 3 0.78 -13.35 -7.55
C CYS A 3 0.31 -14.81 -7.42
N ALA A 4 -0.44 -15.16 -6.35
CA ALA A 4 -0.97 -16.51 -6.18
C ALA A 4 -2.12 -16.77 -7.16
N ILE A 5 -3.03 -15.80 -7.33
CA ILE A 5 -4.08 -15.85 -8.35
C ILE A 5 -3.47 -15.90 -9.75
N ALA A 6 -2.48 -15.04 -10.04
CA ALA A 6 -1.82 -15.00 -11.33
C ALA A 6 -1.11 -16.33 -11.64
N SER A 7 -0.48 -16.96 -10.65
CA SER A 7 0.17 -18.26 -10.83
C SER A 7 -0.85 -19.37 -11.13
N GLU A 8 -2.01 -19.37 -10.45
CA GLU A 8 -3.10 -20.31 -10.73
C GLU A 8 -3.66 -20.08 -12.15
N PHE A 9 -3.93 -18.83 -12.52
CA PHE A 9 -4.41 -18.48 -13.85
C PHE A 9 -3.41 -18.83 -14.95
N GLN A 10 -2.12 -18.63 -14.72
CA GLN A 10 -1.06 -19.08 -15.62
C GLN A 10 -1.06 -20.61 -15.78
N ALA A 11 -1.30 -21.35 -14.69
CA ALA A 11 -1.44 -22.81 -14.77
C ALA A 11 -2.64 -23.22 -15.62
N ILE A 12 -3.80 -22.57 -15.43
CA ILE A 12 -5.00 -22.80 -16.25
C ILE A 12 -4.73 -22.48 -17.73
N CYS A 13 -4.09 -21.34 -18.04
CA CYS A 13 -3.73 -20.97 -19.40
C CYS A 13 -2.83 -22.00 -20.07
N ARG A 14 -1.85 -22.52 -19.34
CA ARG A 14 -0.92 -23.53 -19.85
C ARG A 14 -1.62 -24.88 -20.05
N ASP A 15 -2.38 -25.33 -19.07
CA ASP A 15 -2.92 -26.68 -19.04
C ASP A 15 -4.16 -26.83 -19.94
N ALA A 16 -5.02 -25.80 -20.02
CA ALA A 16 -6.23 -25.83 -20.84
C ALA A 16 -6.06 -25.23 -22.25
N HIS A 17 -5.13 -24.28 -22.43
CA HIS A 17 -4.99 -23.53 -23.69
C HIS A 17 -3.59 -23.62 -24.32
N GLY A 18 -2.63 -24.29 -23.66
CA GLY A 18 -1.25 -24.40 -24.15
C GLY A 18 -0.49 -23.07 -24.17
N VAL A 19 -0.98 -22.02 -23.50
CA VAL A 19 -0.37 -20.69 -23.52
C VAL A 19 0.45 -20.45 -22.26
N THR A 20 1.72 -20.10 -22.45
CA THR A 20 2.63 -19.71 -21.36
C THR A 20 2.95 -18.23 -21.46
N LEU A 21 2.53 -17.44 -20.47
CA LEU A 21 2.87 -16.02 -20.36
C LEU A 21 4.20 -15.88 -19.63
N ALA A 22 5.16 -15.17 -20.25
CA ALA A 22 6.45 -14.90 -19.64
C ALA A 22 6.39 -13.63 -18.76
N PRO A 23 7.07 -13.60 -17.60
CA PRO A 23 7.18 -12.40 -16.77
C PRO A 23 7.72 -11.19 -17.55
N GLY A 24 7.19 -10.00 -17.25
CA GLY A 24 7.59 -8.75 -17.90
C GLY A 24 6.94 -8.49 -19.27
N THR A 25 6.20 -9.46 -19.83
CA THR A 25 5.44 -9.24 -21.07
C THR A 25 4.17 -8.45 -20.83
N ARG A 26 3.63 -7.81 -21.88
CA ARG A 26 2.36 -7.09 -21.83
C ARG A 26 1.21 -8.00 -21.37
N ALA A 27 1.19 -9.25 -21.83
CA ALA A 27 0.16 -10.21 -21.47
C ALA A 27 0.25 -10.64 -19.99
N TRP A 28 1.46 -10.82 -19.46
CA TRP A 28 1.68 -11.06 -18.03
C TRP A 28 1.24 -9.89 -17.16
N ASN A 29 1.57 -8.66 -17.55
CA ASN A 29 1.13 -7.47 -16.80
C ASN A 29 -0.40 -7.34 -16.81
N ARG A 30 -1.04 -7.66 -17.93
CA ARG A 30 -2.51 -7.71 -18.05
C ARG A 30 -3.09 -8.78 -17.11
N LEU A 31 -2.48 -9.96 -17.05
CA LEU A 31 -2.87 -11.01 -16.10
C LEU A 31 -2.77 -10.54 -14.64
N LEU A 32 -1.71 -9.84 -14.26
CA LEU A 32 -1.56 -9.29 -12.91
C LEU A 32 -2.65 -8.28 -12.56
N ILE A 33 -2.97 -7.37 -13.50
CA ILE A 33 -4.05 -6.39 -13.33
C ILE A 33 -5.40 -7.09 -13.17
N GLU A 34 -5.69 -8.10 -13.99
CA GLU A 34 -6.93 -8.87 -13.88
C GLU A 34 -6.99 -9.70 -12.60
N SER A 35 -5.87 -10.25 -12.15
CA SER A 35 -5.77 -10.97 -10.87
C SER A 35 -6.07 -10.07 -9.67
N GLU A 36 -5.61 -8.81 -9.73
CA GLU A 36 -5.88 -7.79 -8.72
C GLU A 36 -7.37 -7.44 -8.65
N LYS A 37 -8.03 -7.27 -9.80
CA LYS A 37 -9.48 -7.06 -9.90
C LYS A 37 -10.26 -8.25 -9.34
N VAL A 38 -9.88 -9.47 -9.72
CA VAL A 38 -10.48 -10.71 -9.22
C VAL A 38 -10.38 -10.79 -7.69
N LYS A 39 -9.20 -10.54 -7.10
CA LYS A 39 -9.02 -10.48 -5.64
C LYS A 39 -9.97 -9.49 -4.98
N ARG A 40 -10.09 -8.26 -5.53
CA ARG A 40 -10.99 -7.23 -4.99
C ARG A 40 -12.43 -7.73 -4.99
N THR A 41 -12.89 -8.31 -6.10
CA THR A 41 -14.25 -8.85 -6.21
C THR A 41 -14.48 -10.03 -5.27
N LEU A 42 -13.49 -10.91 -5.11
CA LEU A 42 -13.56 -12.06 -4.19
C LEU A 42 -13.61 -11.67 -2.71
N SER A 43 -13.32 -10.42 -2.38
CA SER A 43 -13.49 -9.92 -1.02
C SER A 43 -14.97 -9.70 -0.66
N THR A 44 -15.87 -9.69 -1.64
CA THR A 44 -17.32 -9.47 -1.46
C THR A 44 -18.18 -10.57 -2.09
N ILE A 45 -17.74 -11.17 -3.20
CA ILE A 45 -18.49 -12.18 -3.96
C ILE A 45 -17.76 -13.53 -3.88
N ALA A 46 -18.50 -14.61 -3.67
CA ALA A 46 -17.93 -15.95 -3.47
C ALA A 46 -17.28 -16.56 -4.73
N GLU A 47 -17.64 -16.09 -5.93
CA GLU A 47 -17.08 -16.55 -7.20
C GLU A 47 -17.09 -15.40 -8.21
N THR A 48 -16.06 -15.32 -9.03
CA THR A 48 -15.96 -14.33 -10.11
C THR A 48 -15.17 -14.90 -11.28
N PHE A 49 -15.28 -14.25 -12.43
CA PHE A 49 -14.46 -14.55 -13.59
C PHE A 49 -13.86 -13.26 -14.16
N THR A 50 -12.75 -13.41 -14.86
CA THR A 50 -12.15 -12.38 -15.71
C THR A 50 -11.90 -12.95 -17.10
N VAL A 51 -11.75 -12.07 -18.08
CA VAL A 51 -11.39 -12.44 -19.45
C VAL A 51 -10.04 -11.81 -19.74
N LEU A 52 -9.07 -12.67 -20.03
CA LEU A 52 -7.74 -12.25 -20.44
C LEU A 52 -7.73 -12.14 -21.96
N GLU A 53 -7.74 -10.90 -22.45
CA GLU A 53 -7.89 -10.58 -23.87
C GLU A 53 -6.56 -10.68 -24.65
N CYS A 54 -6.67 -11.06 -25.92
CA CYS A 54 -5.59 -11.07 -26.92
C CYS A 54 -4.30 -11.75 -26.42
N VAL A 55 -4.38 -13.04 -26.11
CA VAL A 55 -3.28 -13.81 -25.51
C VAL A 55 -2.82 -14.96 -26.41
N GLY A 56 -1.49 -15.15 -26.45
CA GLY A 56 -0.82 -16.12 -27.32
C GLY A 56 -0.68 -15.62 -28.76
N ASP A 57 -0.07 -16.45 -29.62
CA ASP A 57 0.16 -16.11 -31.03
C ASP A 57 -1.13 -16.00 -31.84
N ASP A 58 -2.19 -16.68 -31.38
CA ASP A 58 -3.51 -16.70 -32.02
C ASP A 58 -4.44 -15.57 -31.52
N GLU A 59 -3.93 -14.64 -30.71
CA GLU A 59 -4.66 -13.50 -30.11
C GLU A 59 -6.02 -13.87 -29.47
N ARG A 60 -6.07 -15.00 -28.76
CA ARG A 60 -7.33 -15.52 -28.20
C ARG A 60 -7.69 -14.88 -26.87
N ASP A 61 -8.99 -14.80 -26.61
CA ASP A 61 -9.52 -14.40 -25.31
C ASP A 61 -9.73 -15.63 -24.42
N ILE A 62 -9.19 -15.60 -23.22
CA ILE A 62 -9.25 -16.71 -22.27
C ILE A 62 -10.10 -16.31 -21.07
N LYS A 63 -11.21 -17.02 -20.84
CA LYS A 63 -12.03 -16.84 -19.64
C LYS A 63 -11.45 -17.61 -18.47
N LEU A 64 -11.15 -16.92 -17.38
CA LEU A 64 -10.57 -17.45 -16.16
C LEU A 64 -11.56 -17.26 -15.01
N THR A 65 -11.84 -18.33 -14.27
CA THR A 65 -12.80 -18.30 -13.15
C THR A 65 -12.06 -18.59 -11.86
N MET A 66 -12.43 -17.92 -10.78
CA MET A 66 -11.86 -18.12 -9.45
C MET A 66 -12.98 -18.08 -8.41
N SER A 67 -12.97 -19.05 -7.50
CA SER A 67 -13.83 -19.04 -6.33
C SER A 67 -13.07 -18.52 -5.11
N GLN A 68 -13.79 -17.95 -4.16
CA GLN A 68 -13.24 -17.50 -2.90
C GLN A 68 -12.60 -18.66 -2.13
N ALA A 69 -13.21 -19.85 -2.16
CA ALA A 69 -12.64 -21.04 -1.53
C ALA A 69 -11.28 -21.40 -2.12
N ARG A 70 -11.16 -21.42 -3.46
CA ARG A 70 -9.90 -21.69 -4.14
C ARG A 70 -8.85 -20.63 -3.83
N PHE A 71 -9.24 -19.36 -3.83
CA PHE A 71 -8.35 -18.26 -3.44
C PHE A 71 -7.87 -18.38 -1.99
N GLU A 72 -8.75 -18.77 -1.07
CA GLU A 72 -8.42 -19.00 0.33
C GLU A 72 -7.44 -20.16 0.54
N GLU A 73 -7.53 -21.23 -0.28
CA GLU A 73 -6.56 -22.34 -0.31
C GLU A 73 -5.20 -21.89 -0.84
N LEU A 74 -5.17 -21.12 -1.93
CA LEU A 74 -3.94 -20.56 -2.50
C LEU A 74 -3.21 -19.63 -1.51
N CYS A 75 -3.93 -19.09 -0.54
CA CYS A 75 -3.38 -18.21 0.49
C CYS A 75 -3.14 -18.91 1.84
N ALA A 76 -3.15 -20.25 1.90
CA ALA A 76 -2.99 -20.99 3.15
C ALA A 76 -1.65 -20.71 3.84
N ASP A 77 -0.58 -20.50 3.07
CA ASP A 77 0.77 -20.24 3.59
C ASP A 77 0.84 -18.87 4.26
N GLN A 78 0.33 -17.83 3.58
CA GLN A 78 0.25 -16.47 4.12
C GLN A 78 -0.65 -16.39 5.35
N ARG A 79 -1.69 -17.24 5.41
CA ARG A 79 -2.55 -17.34 6.59
C ARG A 79 -1.79 -17.87 7.81
N ARG A 80 -0.97 -18.92 7.61
CA ARG A 80 -0.13 -19.48 8.67
C ARG A 80 0.94 -18.49 9.13
N GLU A 81 1.57 -17.81 8.18
CA GLU A 81 2.55 -16.76 8.45
C GLU A 81 1.93 -15.62 9.29
N LEU A 82 0.75 -15.13 8.92
CA LEU A 82 0.03 -14.10 9.68
C LEU A 82 -0.21 -14.52 11.13
N CYS A 83 -0.71 -15.74 11.37
CA CYS A 83 -0.92 -16.23 12.73
C CYS A 83 0.39 -16.29 13.53
N SER A 84 1.48 -16.78 12.92
CA SER A 84 2.78 -16.86 13.57
C SER A 84 3.35 -15.48 13.94
N LEU A 85 3.12 -14.46 13.11
CA LEU A 85 3.57 -13.09 13.39
C LEU A 85 2.79 -12.47 14.55
N VAL A 86 1.47 -12.72 14.63
CA VAL A 86 0.65 -12.23 15.75
C VAL A 86 1.05 -12.91 17.07
N GLU A 87 1.27 -14.22 17.05
CA GLU A 87 1.75 -14.97 18.22
C GLU A 87 3.13 -14.48 18.69
N ALA A 88 4.06 -14.24 17.76
CA ALA A 88 5.38 -13.69 18.08
C ALA A 88 5.27 -12.30 18.72
N ALA A 89 4.45 -11.40 18.16
CA ALA A 89 4.25 -10.06 18.69
C ALA A 89 3.64 -10.07 20.11
N LEU A 90 2.64 -10.93 20.35
CA LEU A 90 2.05 -11.10 21.68
C LEU A 90 3.04 -11.67 22.68
N SER A 91 3.86 -12.63 22.26
CA SER A 91 4.92 -13.21 23.10
C SER A 91 5.99 -12.18 23.46
N GLU A 92 6.39 -11.32 22.51
CA GLU A 92 7.37 -10.25 22.75
C GLU A 92 6.80 -9.18 23.69
N ALA A 93 5.52 -8.85 23.55
CA ALA A 93 4.82 -7.93 24.44
C ALA A 93 4.53 -8.53 25.83
N GLY A 94 4.61 -9.85 25.99
CA GLY A 94 4.22 -10.55 27.22
C GLY A 94 2.72 -10.44 27.53
N VAL A 95 1.88 -10.28 26.50
CA VAL A 95 0.43 -10.04 26.63
C VAL A 95 -0.32 -11.29 26.16
N ALA A 96 -1.25 -11.77 26.98
CA ALA A 96 -2.15 -12.85 26.57
C ALA A 96 -3.15 -12.35 25.52
N PRO A 97 -3.54 -13.15 24.51
CA PRO A 97 -4.52 -12.75 23.50
C PRO A 97 -5.82 -12.18 24.09
N GLU A 98 -6.27 -12.72 25.22
CA GLU A 98 -7.50 -12.33 25.92
C GLU A 98 -7.39 -10.99 26.66
N ALA A 99 -6.17 -10.51 26.89
CA ALA A 99 -5.92 -9.21 27.53
C ALA A 99 -5.99 -8.05 26.52
N VAL A 100 -6.09 -8.33 25.22
CA VAL A 100 -6.24 -7.32 24.18
C VAL A 100 -7.71 -6.86 24.14
N SER A 101 -7.94 -5.56 24.29
CA SER A 101 -9.29 -4.99 24.30
C SER A 101 -9.89 -4.84 22.90
N THR A 102 -9.07 -4.40 21.94
CA THR A 102 -9.49 -4.10 20.56
C THR A 102 -8.33 -4.33 19.60
N VAL A 103 -8.66 -4.77 18.39
CA VAL A 103 -7.72 -5.02 17.29
C VAL A 103 -8.15 -4.18 16.09
N GLU A 104 -7.34 -3.18 15.74
CA GLU A 104 -7.64 -2.30 14.62
C GLU A 104 -7.03 -2.86 13.32
N LEU A 105 -7.87 -3.09 12.31
CA LEU A 105 -7.42 -3.64 11.03
C LEU A 105 -7.11 -2.53 10.02
N VAL A 106 -5.83 -2.35 9.71
CA VAL A 106 -5.37 -1.27 8.83
C VAL A 106 -4.80 -1.83 7.52
N GLY A 107 -5.09 -1.17 6.39
CA GLY A 107 -4.60 -1.51 5.05
C GLY A 107 -5.63 -2.21 4.16
N GLY A 108 -5.50 -2.07 2.84
CA GLY A 108 -6.49 -2.57 1.88
C GLY A 108 -6.66 -4.11 1.88
N ALA A 109 -5.60 -4.85 2.19
CA ALA A 109 -5.61 -6.31 2.20
C ALA A 109 -6.40 -6.91 3.37
N THR A 110 -6.65 -6.16 4.46
CA THR A 110 -7.44 -6.63 5.61
C THR A 110 -8.93 -6.76 5.30
N ARG A 111 -9.37 -6.25 4.14
CA ARG A 111 -10.73 -6.44 3.62
C ARG A 111 -10.98 -7.84 3.12
N VAL A 112 -9.92 -8.61 2.84
CA VAL A 112 -10.03 -10.00 2.42
C VAL A 112 -10.62 -10.84 3.57
N PRO A 113 -11.73 -11.58 3.35
CA PRO A 113 -12.45 -12.25 4.42
C PRO A 113 -11.62 -13.23 5.25
N TRP A 114 -10.68 -13.95 4.62
CA TRP A 114 -9.84 -14.89 5.35
C TRP A 114 -8.86 -14.22 6.31
N VAL A 115 -8.40 -13.00 5.99
CA VAL A 115 -7.49 -12.23 6.85
C VAL A 115 -8.21 -11.86 8.14
N ARG A 116 -9.47 -11.40 8.03
CA ARG A 116 -10.31 -11.07 9.20
C ARG A 116 -10.58 -12.30 10.06
N LYS A 117 -10.88 -13.45 9.43
CA LYS A 117 -11.09 -14.71 10.15
C LYS A 117 -9.82 -15.16 10.88
N ALA A 118 -8.66 -15.06 10.23
CA ALA A 118 -7.37 -15.42 10.83
C ALA A 118 -7.02 -14.48 12.00
N ALA A 119 -7.24 -13.17 11.83
CA ALA A 119 -7.06 -12.20 12.90
C ALA A 119 -7.98 -12.49 14.08
N ALA A 120 -9.29 -12.65 13.87
CA ALA A 120 -10.21 -13.01 14.96
C ALA A 120 -9.78 -14.31 15.65
N GLY A 121 -9.39 -15.33 14.88
CA GLY A 121 -8.91 -16.60 15.41
C GLY A 121 -7.67 -16.49 16.31
N ALA A 122 -6.76 -15.55 16.01
CA ALA A 122 -5.58 -15.31 16.84
C ALA A 122 -5.90 -14.65 18.20
N PHE A 123 -7.05 -13.98 18.32
CA PHE A 123 -7.51 -13.30 19.54
C PHE A 123 -8.73 -13.97 20.17
N GLY A 124 -8.76 -15.31 20.19
CA GLY A 124 -9.82 -16.07 20.86
C GLY A 124 -11.11 -16.27 20.05
N GLY A 125 -11.13 -15.88 18.78
CA GLY A 125 -12.23 -16.13 17.85
C GLY A 125 -13.39 -15.14 17.92
N ASP A 126 -13.37 -14.17 18.83
CA ASP A 126 -14.40 -13.14 18.92
C ASP A 126 -14.22 -12.09 17.82
N THR A 127 -15.19 -11.96 16.93
CA THR A 127 -15.16 -10.93 15.88
C THR A 127 -15.44 -9.52 16.40
N ALA A 128 -16.00 -9.37 17.61
CA ALA A 128 -16.30 -8.07 18.20
C ALA A 128 -15.04 -7.29 18.62
N ILE A 129 -13.91 -7.99 18.83
CA ILE A 129 -12.62 -7.34 19.10
C ILE A 129 -12.08 -6.61 17.87
N LEU A 130 -12.50 -7.02 16.66
CA LEU A 130 -12.03 -6.43 15.42
C LEU A 130 -12.76 -5.11 15.16
N SER A 131 -12.01 -4.02 15.12
CA SER A 131 -12.51 -2.67 14.87
C SER A 131 -12.02 -2.13 13.53
N ASN A 132 -12.86 -1.28 12.92
CA ASN A 132 -12.61 -0.57 11.67
C ASN A 132 -12.98 0.93 11.83
N MET A 133 -12.80 1.47 13.03
CA MET A 133 -13.11 2.86 13.35
C MET A 133 -12.10 3.83 12.74
N VAL A 134 -10.87 3.37 12.52
CA VAL A 134 -9.80 4.13 11.90
C VAL A 134 -9.88 4.00 10.37
N ASP A 135 -9.72 5.12 9.67
CA ASP A 135 -9.63 5.08 8.21
C ASP A 135 -8.34 4.38 7.76
N SER A 136 -8.50 3.17 7.25
CA SER A 136 -7.41 2.28 6.79
C SER A 136 -6.50 2.87 5.70
N SER A 137 -6.95 3.89 4.95
CA SER A 137 -6.18 4.50 3.85
C SER A 137 -5.32 5.68 4.26
N SER A 138 -5.76 6.48 5.23
CA SER A 138 -5.11 7.73 5.60
C SER A 138 -4.36 7.69 6.93
N CYS A 139 -4.67 6.73 7.81
CA CYS A 139 -4.11 6.73 9.16
C CYS A 139 -2.59 6.61 9.20
N PHE A 140 -1.96 5.90 8.26
CA PHE A 140 -0.50 5.83 8.17
C PHE A 140 0.11 7.18 7.77
N ALA A 141 -0.47 7.86 6.77
CA ALA A 141 0.00 9.18 6.34
C ALA A 141 -0.18 10.23 7.44
N LEU A 142 -1.32 10.17 8.14
CA LEU A 142 -1.61 11.07 9.26
C LEU A 142 -0.66 10.81 10.44
N GLY A 143 -0.43 9.54 10.78
CA GLY A 143 0.55 9.16 11.81
C GLY A 143 1.97 9.63 11.47
N ALA A 144 2.40 9.45 10.22
CA ALA A 144 3.71 9.94 9.76
C ALA A 144 3.82 11.48 9.82
N ALA A 145 2.77 12.20 9.45
CA ALA A 145 2.75 13.67 9.54
C ALA A 145 2.90 14.15 10.99
N PHE A 146 2.17 13.54 11.93
CA PHE A 146 2.29 13.87 13.36
C PHE A 146 3.67 13.52 13.93
N MET A 147 4.25 12.39 13.52
CA MET A 147 5.61 12.01 13.93
C MET A 147 6.67 12.99 13.39
N GLY A 148 6.51 13.48 12.16
CA GLY A 148 7.38 14.50 11.58
C GLY A 148 7.30 15.83 12.34
N GLU A 149 6.09 16.29 12.66
CA GLU A 149 5.89 17.50 13.45
C GLU A 149 6.49 17.37 14.86
N ALA A 150 6.41 16.19 15.48
CA ALA A 150 7.05 15.90 16.77
C ALA A 150 8.57 15.98 16.70
N ALA A 151 9.18 15.40 15.66
CA ALA A 151 10.63 15.45 15.46
C ALA A 151 11.12 16.88 15.17
N GLU A 152 10.38 17.66 14.38
CA GLU A 152 10.68 19.08 14.16
C GLU A 152 10.62 19.90 15.44
N LEU A 153 9.64 19.63 16.32
CA LEU A 153 9.55 20.29 17.62
C LEU A 153 10.74 19.94 18.52
N GLU A 154 11.14 18.67 18.59
CA GLU A 154 12.31 18.25 19.37
C GLU A 154 13.59 18.92 18.86
N ALA A 155 13.78 18.99 17.54
CA ALA A 155 14.92 19.68 16.92
C ALA A 155 14.90 21.20 17.23
N ALA A 156 13.74 21.86 17.12
CA ALA A 156 13.60 23.27 17.46
C ALA A 156 13.91 23.55 18.94
N LEU A 157 13.48 22.68 19.85
CA LEU A 157 13.80 22.77 21.27
C LEU A 157 15.31 22.60 21.53
N ALA A 158 15.98 21.67 20.81
CA ALA A 158 17.41 21.43 20.92
C ALA A 158 18.26 22.60 20.39
N ASP A 159 17.83 23.25 19.30
CA ASP A 159 18.49 24.41 18.70
C ASP A 159 18.24 25.74 19.45
N GLY A 160 17.48 25.71 20.55
CA GLY A 160 17.22 26.87 21.40
C GLY A 160 16.32 27.92 20.74
N PHE A 161 15.27 27.47 20.03
CA PHE A 161 14.35 28.34 19.31
C PHE A 161 13.74 29.43 20.21
N LYS A 162 13.77 30.68 19.73
CA LYS A 162 13.48 31.89 20.55
C LYS A 162 12.01 32.32 20.59
N ASP A 163 11.11 31.68 19.83
CA ASP A 163 9.68 32.02 19.83
C ASP A 163 8.86 31.01 20.67
N PRO A 164 8.59 31.33 21.95
CA PRO A 164 7.86 30.43 22.83
C PRO A 164 6.41 30.19 22.41
N ALA A 165 5.79 31.06 21.58
CA ALA A 165 4.41 30.88 21.15
C ALA A 165 4.28 29.80 20.06
N ALA A 166 5.26 29.69 19.17
CA ALA A 166 5.31 28.64 18.14
C ALA A 166 5.54 27.26 18.76
N VAL A 167 6.47 27.17 19.72
CA VAL A 167 6.77 25.94 20.48
C VAL A 167 5.54 25.48 21.29
N GLN A 168 4.82 26.42 21.92
CA GLN A 168 3.60 26.12 22.66
C GLN A 168 2.50 25.56 21.77
N LYS A 169 2.26 26.18 20.60
CA LYS A 169 1.23 25.74 19.65
C LYS A 169 1.52 24.34 19.08
N LEU A 170 2.78 24.05 18.79
CA LEU A 170 3.23 22.72 18.35
C LEU A 170 3.10 21.69 19.47
N ARG A 171 3.52 22.03 20.69
CA ARG A 171 3.39 21.18 21.88
C ARG A 171 1.92 20.82 22.17
N GLU A 172 1.00 21.78 22.09
CA GLU A 172 -0.44 21.54 22.27
C GLU A 172 -1.03 20.64 21.18
N GLY A 173 -0.49 20.69 19.96
CA GLY A 173 -0.84 19.79 18.86
C GLY A 173 -0.38 18.35 19.11
N ILE A 174 0.86 18.17 19.56
CA ILE A 174 1.49 16.86 19.76
C ILE A 174 1.00 16.16 21.05
N GLU A 175 0.90 16.88 22.17
CA GLU A 175 0.41 16.33 23.46
C GLU A 175 -1.05 15.84 23.37
N ARG A 176 -1.83 16.35 22.41
CA ARG A 176 -3.19 15.88 22.12
C ARG A 176 -3.25 14.54 21.38
N VAL A 177 -2.18 14.13 20.70
CA VAL A 177 -2.23 13.08 19.68
C VAL A 177 -1.30 11.91 20.01
N VAL A 178 -0.20 12.13 20.71
CA VAL A 178 0.88 11.14 20.79
C VAL A 178 1.36 10.91 22.22
N GLN A 179 0.89 9.83 22.86
CA GLN A 179 1.64 9.20 23.94
C GLN A 179 2.64 8.22 23.31
N LEU A 180 3.82 8.73 22.92
CA LEU A 180 4.88 7.90 22.37
C LEU A 180 5.40 6.93 23.45
N PRO A 181 5.44 5.61 23.19
CA PRO A 181 6.26 4.73 24.01
C PRO A 181 7.73 5.18 23.90
N PRO A 182 8.50 5.18 25.01
CA PRO A 182 9.85 5.74 25.06
C PRO A 182 10.93 4.85 24.40
N ALA A 183 10.68 4.33 23.20
CA ALA A 183 11.56 3.36 22.56
C ALA A 183 11.59 3.43 21.01
N ALA A 184 11.36 4.59 20.40
CA ALA A 184 11.67 4.79 18.97
C ALA A 184 13.12 5.26 18.71
N SER A 185 13.93 5.41 19.76
CA SER A 185 15.35 5.81 19.68
C SER A 185 16.31 4.68 19.28
N ALA A 186 15.79 3.52 18.86
CA ALA A 186 16.57 2.34 18.52
C ALA A 186 16.64 2.03 17.01
N LEU A 187 16.34 2.99 16.13
CA LEU A 187 16.75 2.91 14.74
C LEU A 187 18.15 3.49 14.62
N SER A 188 19.14 2.61 14.75
CA SER A 188 20.56 2.95 14.64
C SER A 188 20.91 3.42 13.22
N GLU A 189 22.04 4.12 13.09
CA GLU A 189 22.65 4.57 11.82
C GLU A 189 22.90 3.43 10.80
N ASP A 190 22.64 2.18 11.18
CA ASP A 190 22.88 0.95 10.41
C ASP A 190 21.95 0.75 9.21
N VAL A 191 20.89 1.54 9.04
CA VAL A 191 19.95 1.38 7.91
C VAL A 191 20.61 1.66 6.56
N LEU A 192 21.53 2.63 6.50
CA LEU A 192 22.26 2.98 5.27
C LEU A 192 23.28 1.90 4.90
N GLU A 193 23.97 1.32 5.88
CA GLU A 193 24.89 0.19 5.67
C GLU A 193 24.13 -1.08 5.26
N ALA A 194 22.97 -1.36 5.88
CA ALA A 194 22.12 -2.50 5.56
C ALA A 194 21.54 -2.43 4.14
N ALA A 195 21.29 -1.22 3.62
CA ALA A 195 20.84 -0.99 2.25
C ALA A 195 21.99 -1.07 1.23
N GLY A 196 23.25 -0.98 1.67
CA GLY A 196 24.44 -0.99 0.81
C GLY A 196 24.64 0.28 -0.01
N TRP A 197 24.07 1.42 0.42
CA TRP A 197 24.19 2.70 -0.27
C TRP A 197 25.28 3.55 0.36
N THR A 198 26.20 4.05 -0.44
CA THR A 198 27.19 5.03 0.03
C THR A 198 26.63 6.45 -0.01
N ALA A 199 27.20 7.38 0.76
CA ALA A 199 26.84 8.80 0.69
C ALA A 199 27.01 9.40 -0.73
N ALA A 200 27.97 8.88 -1.50
CA ALA A 200 28.16 9.27 -2.89
C ALA A 200 27.02 8.78 -3.80
N ASP A 201 26.52 7.56 -3.59
CA ASP A 201 25.37 7.03 -4.33
C ASP A 201 24.10 7.82 -4.04
N VAL A 202 23.90 8.21 -2.77
CA VAL A 202 22.79 9.08 -2.36
C VAL A 202 22.89 10.45 -3.04
N GLY A 203 24.08 11.06 -3.07
CA GLY A 203 24.31 12.33 -3.76
C GLY A 203 24.01 12.25 -5.26
N ALA A 204 24.52 11.21 -5.93
CA ALA A 204 24.26 10.99 -7.35
C ALA A 204 22.78 10.71 -7.66
N ALA A 205 22.07 9.98 -6.79
CA ALA A 205 20.64 9.76 -6.91
C ALA A 205 19.84 11.07 -6.74
N ALA A 206 20.22 11.92 -5.78
CA ALA A 206 19.58 13.20 -5.56
C ALA A 206 19.76 14.17 -6.73
N GLU A 207 20.92 14.18 -7.38
CA GLU A 207 21.16 14.96 -8.60
C GLU A 207 20.28 14.46 -9.76
N ARG A 208 20.23 13.14 -9.99
CA ARG A 208 19.36 12.54 -11.00
C ARG A 208 17.88 12.86 -10.76
N GLU A 209 17.44 12.85 -9.50
CA GLU A 209 16.08 13.22 -9.12
C GLU A 209 15.77 14.68 -9.48
N ARG A 210 16.69 15.62 -9.22
CA ARG A 210 16.52 17.02 -9.63
C ARG A 210 16.39 17.15 -11.15
N GLU A 211 17.22 16.44 -11.91
CA GLU A 211 17.11 16.44 -13.38
C GLU A 211 15.77 15.88 -13.88
N MET A 212 15.22 14.87 -13.21
CA MET A 212 13.89 14.34 -13.54
C MET A 212 12.79 15.35 -13.19
N GLN A 213 12.88 16.01 -12.05
CA GLN A 213 11.94 17.05 -11.63
C GLN A 213 11.92 18.24 -12.60
N ASP A 214 13.08 18.67 -13.10
CA ASP A 214 13.16 19.75 -14.09
C ASP A 214 12.49 19.35 -15.43
N LYS A 215 12.66 18.09 -15.85
CA LYS A 215 12.00 17.56 -17.06
C LYS A 215 10.49 17.46 -16.86
N ASP A 216 10.04 16.97 -15.72
CA ASP A 216 8.62 16.86 -15.40
C ASP A 216 7.96 18.24 -15.30
N ALA A 217 8.65 19.22 -14.69
CA ALA A 217 8.19 20.61 -14.65
C ALA A 217 8.05 21.20 -16.06
N HIS A 218 9.00 20.91 -16.96
CA HIS A 218 8.92 21.33 -18.36
C HIS A 218 7.73 20.68 -19.11
N ILE A 219 7.50 19.37 -18.90
CA ILE A 219 6.36 18.66 -19.49
C ILE A 219 5.04 19.23 -18.96
N ALA A 220 4.94 19.49 -17.66
CA ALA A 220 3.76 20.08 -17.03
C ALA A 220 3.46 21.48 -17.59
N ALA A 221 4.47 22.34 -17.69
CA ALA A 221 4.33 23.68 -18.28
C ALA A 221 3.87 23.63 -19.75
N THR A 222 4.40 22.67 -20.51
CA THR A 222 3.99 22.47 -21.91
C THR A 222 2.53 22.00 -22.01
N ALA A 223 2.12 21.08 -21.15
CA ALA A 223 0.73 20.61 -21.08
C ALA A 223 -0.23 21.73 -20.66
N GLU A 224 0.16 22.57 -19.70
CA GLU A 224 -0.62 23.72 -19.25
C GLU A 224 -0.79 24.76 -20.38
N ALA A 225 0.29 25.10 -21.07
CA ALA A 225 0.24 26.02 -22.21
C ALA A 225 -0.68 25.51 -23.33
N ARG A 226 -0.63 24.19 -23.63
CA ARG A 226 -1.55 23.56 -24.58
C ARG A 226 -3.01 23.69 -24.12
N ASN A 227 -3.30 23.33 -22.87
CA ASN A 227 -4.66 23.38 -22.31
C ASN A 227 -5.22 24.82 -22.29
N ALA A 228 -4.37 25.82 -22.02
CA ALA A 228 -4.74 27.24 -22.05
C ALA A 228 -5.10 27.70 -23.47
N LEU A 229 -4.33 27.28 -24.47
CA LEU A 229 -4.61 27.58 -25.88
C LEU A 229 -5.92 26.91 -26.34
N GLU A 230 -6.14 25.63 -26.02
CA GLU A 230 -7.38 24.92 -26.33
C GLU A 230 -8.60 25.62 -25.71
N SER A 231 -8.50 26.01 -24.43
CA SER A 231 -9.55 26.75 -23.73
C SER A 231 -9.84 28.10 -24.38
N TYR A 232 -8.80 28.81 -24.82
CA TYR A 232 -8.94 30.08 -25.54
C TYR A 232 -9.65 29.91 -26.88
N VAL A 233 -9.26 28.92 -27.69
CA VAL A 233 -9.90 28.62 -28.97
C VAL A 233 -11.38 28.26 -28.79
N LEU A 234 -11.70 27.42 -27.81
CA LEU A 234 -13.10 27.07 -27.50
C LEU A 234 -13.93 28.28 -27.10
N LYS A 235 -13.38 29.17 -26.25
CA LYS A 235 -14.04 30.41 -25.83
C LYS A 235 -14.30 31.34 -27.03
N MET A 236 -13.32 31.51 -27.91
CA MET A 236 -13.47 32.34 -29.10
C MET A 236 -14.49 31.77 -30.08
N ARG A 237 -14.51 30.44 -30.26
CA ARG A 237 -15.52 29.79 -31.10
C ARG A 237 -16.95 29.99 -30.58
N GLY A 238 -17.16 29.88 -29.27
CA GLY A 238 -18.46 30.12 -28.64
C GLY A 238 -18.92 31.58 -28.68
N ALA A 239 -18.01 32.54 -28.86
CA ALA A 239 -18.35 33.96 -28.99
C ALA A 239 -18.72 34.38 -30.42
N VAL A 240 -18.42 33.53 -31.42
CA VAL A 240 -18.68 33.80 -32.85
C VAL A 240 -19.95 33.10 -33.35
N SER A 241 -20.46 32.11 -32.60
CA SER A 241 -21.76 31.44 -32.83
C SER A 241 -22.89 32.14 -32.09
#